data_AF-A0A955RCV2-F1
#
_entry.id   AF-A0A955RCV2-F1
#
_cell.length_a   1.000
_cell.length_b   1.000
_cell.length_c   1.000
_cell.angle_alpha   90.00
_cell.angle_beta   90.00
_cell.angle_gamma   90.00
#
_symmetry.space_group_name_H-M   'P 1'
#
loop_
_entity.id
_entity.type
_entity.pdbx_description
1 polymer ?
#
loop_
_entity_poly.entity_id
_entity_poly.type
_entity_poly.pdbx_seq_one_letter_code
_entity_poly.pdbx_strand_id
1 'polypeptide(L)'
;MVALLGCGGGTTDDRTDGPPTDAATGETGETGVVTTEETGGSTTGGDDDLVVLSLNLHCNKLDGTSYGTNRERFDAVAALVSAEHVDVLLLQEVCIGAEDATALLDDALVAATGVSWEGGWNFAHLAWEGTADEAQEGISGPGSCRASGSPPRSTA
;
A
#
# COMPACT_ATOMS: atom_id res chain seq x y z
N MET A 1 8.16 3.80 -29.09
CA MET A 1 8.18 5.27 -28.89
C MET A 1 7.85 5.49 -27.44
N VAL A 2 8.84 5.95 -26.66
CA VAL A 2 8.75 6.14 -25.21
C VAL A 2 8.02 7.45 -24.92
N ALA A 3 7.07 7.44 -23.99
CA ALA A 3 6.49 8.65 -23.41
C ALA A 3 6.92 8.73 -21.94
N LEU A 4 7.60 9.82 -21.59
CA LEU A 4 8.17 10.11 -20.28
C LEU A 4 7.11 10.56 -19.25
N LEU A 5 7.44 10.24 -17.99
CA LEU A 5 6.91 10.76 -16.73
C LEU A 5 6.65 12.28 -16.71
N GLY A 6 5.60 12.66 -15.98
CA GLY A 6 5.43 13.99 -15.40
C GLY A 6 4.72 13.92 -14.05
N CYS A 7 5.46 13.70 -12.96
CA CYS A 7 5.04 14.11 -11.61
C CYS A 7 5.61 15.51 -11.36
N GLY A 8 4.84 16.55 -11.67
CA GLY A 8 5.04 17.89 -11.08
C GLY A 8 4.11 18.03 -9.88
N GLY A 9 4.40 18.73 -8.80
CA GLY A 9 5.53 19.55 -8.40
C GLY A 9 5.09 20.21 -7.09
N GLY A 10 5.83 20.00 -6.00
CA GLY A 10 5.54 20.60 -4.69
C GLY A 10 6.74 21.42 -4.24
N THR A 11 6.72 22.71 -4.55
CA THR A 11 7.67 23.69 -4.00
C THR A 11 7.44 23.89 -2.51
N THR A 12 8.54 24.11 -1.81
CA THR A 12 8.68 24.53 -0.41
C THR A 12 7.94 25.84 -0.07
N ASP A 13 7.89 26.12 1.24
CA ASP A 13 7.41 27.31 1.97
C ASP A 13 5.99 27.15 2.55
N ASP A 14 5.71 27.44 3.82
CA ASP A 14 6.37 28.36 4.76
C ASP A 14 6.05 27.94 6.21
N ARG A 15 7.04 28.03 7.11
CA ARG A 15 6.83 27.93 8.56
C ARG A 15 6.30 29.28 9.03
N THR A 16 5.08 29.33 9.55
CA THR A 16 4.67 30.43 10.42
C THR A 16 4.53 29.94 11.84
N ASP A 17 5.58 30.18 12.63
CA ASP A 17 5.56 30.15 14.09
C ASP A 17 4.60 31.23 14.61
N GLY A 18 3.43 30.81 15.11
CA GLY A 18 2.56 31.65 15.93
C GLY A 18 2.78 31.34 17.41
N PRO A 19 2.88 32.35 18.30
CA PRO A 19 3.10 32.12 19.72
C PRO A 19 1.87 31.46 20.38
N PRO A 20 2.04 30.60 21.40
CA PRO A 20 0.92 30.08 22.17
C PRO A 20 0.37 31.20 23.04
N THR A 21 -0.89 31.60 22.82
CA THR A 21 -1.64 32.44 23.76
C THR A 21 -2.40 31.56 24.74
N ASP A 22 -2.14 31.82 26.01
CA ASP A 22 -2.68 31.15 27.19
C ASP A 22 -4.21 31.19 27.32
N ALA A 23 -4.68 30.19 28.07
CA ALA A 23 -6.07 29.88 28.41
C ALA A 23 -6.85 31.01 29.10
N ALA A 24 -8.15 31.07 28.80
CA ALA A 24 -9.18 31.60 29.70
C ALA A 24 -10.50 30.81 29.56
N THR A 25 -11.19 30.71 30.68
CA THR A 25 -12.19 29.71 31.10
C THR A 25 -13.65 30.16 30.88
N GLY A 26 -14.57 29.18 30.70
CA GLY A 26 -16.03 29.27 30.95
C GLY A 26 -16.87 29.67 29.72
N GLU A 27 -18.11 29.23 29.50
CA GLU A 27 -19.10 28.44 30.24
C GLU A 27 -20.17 27.92 29.23
N THR A 28 -20.76 26.77 29.55
CA THR A 28 -22.10 26.22 29.19
C THR A 28 -22.92 26.75 27.99
N GLY A 29 -23.21 25.82 27.07
CA GLY A 29 -24.58 25.43 26.66
C GLY A 29 -25.24 26.16 25.49
N GLU A 30 -25.48 25.44 24.38
CA GLU A 30 -26.78 25.46 23.67
C GLU A 30 -26.86 24.27 22.68
N THR A 31 -27.98 23.56 22.69
CA THR A 31 -28.33 22.50 21.74
C THR A 31 -28.60 23.09 20.36
N GLY A 32 -27.63 23.00 19.45
CA GLY A 32 -27.79 23.34 18.04
C GLY A 32 -28.21 22.12 17.22
N VAL A 33 -29.48 22.05 16.85
CA VAL A 33 -29.96 21.21 15.75
C VAL A 33 -29.24 21.68 14.48
N VAL A 34 -28.40 20.83 13.89
CA VAL A 34 -27.91 21.03 12.52
C VAL A 34 -28.88 20.31 11.60
N THR A 35 -29.81 21.07 11.02
CA THR A 35 -30.62 20.64 9.88
C THR A 35 -29.75 20.56 8.63
N THR A 36 -29.90 19.43 7.94
CA THR A 36 -29.25 18.98 6.71
C THR A 36 -29.32 19.99 5.56
N GLU A 37 -28.17 20.34 4.98
CA GLU A 37 -28.08 20.64 3.55
C GLU A 37 -27.40 19.45 2.87
N GLU A 38 -28.19 18.58 2.25
CA GLU A 38 -27.71 17.65 1.24
C GLU A 38 -27.26 18.49 0.05
N THR A 39 -26.01 18.93 0.09
CA THR A 39 -25.32 19.27 -1.15
C THR A 39 -25.07 17.94 -1.84
N GLY A 40 -26.01 17.55 -2.69
CA GLY A 40 -25.84 16.53 -3.72
C GLY A 40 -24.74 16.96 -4.68
N GLY A 41 -23.50 16.94 -4.19
CA GLY A 41 -22.31 16.98 -5.00
C GLY A 41 -22.23 15.63 -5.66
N SER A 42 -22.65 15.58 -6.92
CA SER A 42 -22.31 14.49 -7.82
C SER A 42 -20.79 14.32 -7.81
N THR A 43 -20.27 13.40 -6.99
CA THR A 43 -18.88 12.97 -7.01
C THR A 43 -18.69 12.14 -8.27
N THR A 44 -18.54 12.79 -9.41
CA THR A 44 -17.90 12.18 -10.59
C THR A 44 -16.38 12.15 -10.40
N GLY A 45 -15.92 11.79 -9.21
CA GLY A 45 -14.60 11.21 -8.99
C GLY A 45 -14.90 9.74 -8.72
N GLY A 46 -14.48 8.85 -9.60
CA GLY A 46 -14.61 7.43 -9.31
C GLY A 46 -13.94 7.19 -7.96
N ASP A 47 -14.69 6.65 -7.01
CA ASP A 47 -14.10 6.14 -5.79
C ASP A 47 -13.18 4.99 -6.23
N ASP A 48 -11.89 5.31 -6.41
CA ASP A 48 -10.87 4.30 -6.66
C ASP A 48 -10.76 3.50 -5.35
N ASP A 49 -11.50 2.40 -5.28
CA ASP A 49 -11.46 1.47 -4.15
C ASP A 49 -10.02 1.01 -3.92
N LEU A 50 -9.49 1.31 -2.72
CA LEU A 50 -8.18 0.82 -2.28
C LEU A 50 -8.24 -0.70 -2.07
N VAL A 51 -7.49 -1.46 -2.87
CA VAL A 51 -7.40 -2.91 -2.72
C VAL A 51 -6.12 -3.28 -1.98
N VAL A 52 -6.28 -3.93 -0.82
CA VAL A 52 -5.17 -4.37 0.04
C VAL A 52 -5.13 -5.90 0.10
N LEU A 53 -3.95 -6.47 -0.13
CA LEU A 53 -3.70 -7.90 0.05
C LEU A 53 -2.74 -8.12 1.22
N SER A 54 -3.18 -8.88 2.22
CA SER A 54 -2.30 -9.35 3.30
C SER A 54 -1.73 -10.71 2.94
N LEU A 55 -0.41 -10.83 3.01
CA LEU A 55 0.34 -12.00 2.57
C LEU A 55 1.39 -12.40 3.62
N ASN A 56 1.19 -13.58 4.21
CA ASN A 56 2.20 -14.23 5.03
C ASN A 56 3.12 -15.07 4.13
N LEU A 57 4.42 -14.76 4.10
CA LEU A 57 5.42 -15.43 3.27
C LEU A 57 5.94 -16.75 3.86
N HIS A 58 5.59 -17.00 5.12
CA HIS A 58 5.93 -18.18 5.90
C HIS A 58 7.43 -18.51 5.88
N CYS A 59 8.30 -17.50 6.01
CA CYS A 59 9.75 -17.64 5.87
C CYS A 59 10.18 -18.39 4.59
N ASN A 60 9.46 -18.23 3.48
CA ASN A 60 9.70 -18.96 2.23
C ASN A 60 9.54 -20.49 2.31
N LYS A 61 8.95 -21.00 3.38
CA LYS A 61 8.58 -22.42 3.49
C LYS A 61 7.41 -22.68 2.54
N LEU A 62 7.48 -23.80 1.82
CA LEU A 62 6.45 -24.26 0.89
C LEU A 62 5.56 -25.35 1.49
N ASP A 63 5.82 -25.76 2.73
CA ASP A 63 5.03 -26.75 3.45
C ASP A 63 3.55 -26.34 3.48
N GLY A 64 2.68 -27.26 3.09
CA GLY A 64 1.24 -27.00 3.01
C GLY A 64 0.78 -26.22 1.77
N THR A 65 1.67 -25.82 0.88
CA THR A 65 1.33 -25.22 -0.43
C THR A 65 1.35 -26.27 -1.55
N SER A 66 0.73 -25.95 -2.68
CA SER A 66 0.79 -26.78 -3.89
C SER A 66 1.98 -26.45 -4.81
N TYR A 67 2.82 -25.48 -4.45
CA TYR A 67 3.89 -24.98 -5.31
C TYR A 67 5.18 -25.77 -5.09
N GLY A 68 5.92 -26.03 -6.17
CA GLY A 68 7.21 -26.71 -6.10
C GLY A 68 8.37 -25.77 -5.78
N THR A 69 8.21 -24.47 -6.06
CA THR A 69 9.22 -23.44 -5.79
C THR A 69 8.58 -22.13 -5.30
N ASN A 70 9.36 -21.29 -4.60
CA ASN A 70 8.93 -19.93 -4.25
C ASN A 70 8.69 -19.07 -5.50
N ARG A 71 9.41 -19.32 -6.59
CA ARG A 71 9.19 -18.62 -7.86
C ARG A 71 7.78 -18.87 -8.39
N GLU A 72 7.35 -20.13 -8.47
CA GLU A 72 5.99 -20.48 -8.89
C GLU A 72 4.93 -19.86 -7.97
N ARG A 73 5.17 -19.87 -6.66
CA ARG A 73 4.29 -19.25 -5.66
C ARG A 73 4.16 -17.74 -5.90
N PHE A 74 5.26 -17.03 -6.10
CA PHE A 74 5.26 -15.58 -6.29
C PHE A 74 4.73 -15.16 -7.66
N ASP A 75 4.98 -15.93 -8.72
CA ASP A 75 4.35 -15.71 -10.02
C ASP A 75 2.81 -15.82 -9.90
N ALA A 76 2.29 -16.75 -9.09
CA ALA A 76 0.85 -16.87 -8.83
C ALA A 76 0.29 -15.70 -7.98
N VAL A 77 1.03 -15.25 -6.97
CA VAL A 77 0.66 -14.05 -6.18
C VAL A 77 0.64 -12.81 -7.08
N ALA A 78 1.64 -12.63 -7.95
CA ALA A 78 1.72 -11.49 -8.85
C ALA A 78 0.58 -11.49 -9.89
N ALA A 79 0.18 -12.67 -10.37
CA ALA A 79 -0.99 -12.81 -11.23
C ALA A 79 -2.28 -12.36 -10.52
N LEU A 80 -2.46 -12.73 -9.24
CA LEU A 80 -3.58 -12.27 -8.43
C LEU A 80 -3.55 -10.75 -8.21
N VAL A 81 -2.38 -10.19 -7.88
CA VAL A 81 -2.19 -8.74 -7.70
C VAL A 81 -2.60 -7.97 -8.95
N SER A 82 -2.18 -8.44 -10.13
CA SER A 82 -2.52 -7.83 -11.41
C SER A 82 -4.03 -7.92 -11.71
N ALA A 83 -4.62 -9.11 -11.49
CA ALA A 83 -6.04 -9.38 -11.77
C ALA A 83 -7.00 -8.61 -10.86
N GLU A 84 -6.71 -8.54 -9.56
CA GLU A 84 -7.55 -7.86 -8.57
C GLU A 84 -7.23 -6.36 -8.44
N HIS A 85 -6.20 -5.91 -9.16
CA HIS A 85 -5.67 -4.56 -9.09
C HIS A 85 -5.30 -4.17 -7.66
N VAL A 86 -4.54 -5.01 -6.97
CA VAL A 86 -4.03 -4.74 -5.62
C VAL A 86 -3.12 -3.50 -5.64
N ASP A 87 -3.37 -2.59 -4.72
CA ASP A 87 -2.61 -1.33 -4.57
C ASP A 87 -1.55 -1.42 -3.46
N VAL A 88 -1.83 -2.21 -2.42
CA VAL A 88 -0.97 -2.35 -1.25
C VAL A 88 -0.85 -3.81 -0.84
N LEU A 89 0.37 -4.24 -0.55
CA LEU A 89 0.70 -5.52 0.05
C LEU A 89 1.08 -5.32 1.53
N LEU A 90 0.48 -6.10 2.42
CA LEU A 90 0.94 -6.24 3.81
C LEU A 90 1.69 -7.56 3.92
N LEU A 91 3.00 -7.52 4.11
CA LEU A 91 3.82 -8.73 4.15
C LEU A 91 4.11 -9.13 5.60
N GLN A 92 3.87 -10.40 5.92
CA GLN A 92 4.27 -11.02 7.18
C GLN A 92 5.27 -12.14 6.96
N GLU A 93 6.03 -12.47 8.00
CA GLU A 93 7.02 -13.56 7.97
C GLU A 93 8.07 -13.44 6.85
N VAL A 94 8.56 -12.21 6.60
CA VAL A 94 9.67 -11.95 5.68
C VAL A 94 10.99 -12.28 6.39
N CYS A 95 11.37 -13.55 6.38
CA CYS A 95 12.55 -14.04 7.11
C CYS A 95 13.83 -13.86 6.28
N ILE A 96 14.94 -13.60 6.96
CA ILE A 96 16.26 -13.50 6.32
C ILE A 96 16.75 -14.94 6.05
N GLY A 97 16.60 -15.39 4.81
CA GLY A 97 16.95 -16.75 4.38
C GLY A 97 18.02 -16.80 3.30
N ALA A 98 18.22 -17.98 2.71
CA ALA A 98 19.09 -18.17 1.56
C ALA A 98 18.56 -17.50 0.28
N GLU A 99 17.23 -17.32 0.20
CA GLU A 99 16.54 -16.60 -0.87
C GLU A 99 15.99 -15.29 -0.32
N ASP A 100 16.19 -14.21 -1.08
CA ASP A 100 15.57 -12.92 -0.81
C ASP A 100 14.11 -12.98 -1.29
N ALA A 101 13.19 -13.20 -0.35
CA ALA A 101 11.75 -13.29 -0.62
C ALA A 101 11.22 -12.02 -1.28
N THR A 102 11.69 -10.87 -0.81
CA THR A 102 11.26 -9.55 -1.26
C THR A 102 11.72 -9.27 -2.68
N ALA A 103 12.95 -9.63 -3.04
CA ALA A 103 13.45 -9.52 -4.40
C ALA A 103 12.71 -10.46 -5.37
N LEU A 104 12.47 -11.72 -4.97
CA LEU A 104 11.72 -12.66 -5.82
C LEU A 104 10.27 -12.24 -6.04
N LEU A 105 9.62 -11.71 -5.00
CA LEU A 105 8.26 -11.19 -5.10
C LEU A 105 8.22 -9.92 -5.95
N ASP A 106 9.17 -8.98 -5.78
CA ASP A 106 9.28 -7.78 -6.62
C ASP A 106 9.47 -8.12 -8.09
N ASP A 107 10.41 -9.01 -8.43
CA ASP A 107 10.63 -9.49 -9.80
C ASP A 107 9.34 -10.01 -10.45
N ALA A 108 8.56 -10.80 -9.69
CA ALA A 108 7.30 -11.34 -10.16
C ALA A 108 6.24 -10.23 -10.34
N LEU A 109 6.15 -9.30 -9.40
CA LEU A 109 5.23 -8.16 -9.46
C LEU A 109 5.54 -7.24 -10.64
N VAL A 110 6.81 -6.93 -10.88
CA VAL A 110 7.26 -6.15 -12.04
C VAL A 110 6.87 -6.85 -13.33
N ALA A 111 7.10 -8.16 -13.43
CA ALA A 111 6.73 -8.93 -14.61
C ALA A 111 5.20 -8.94 -14.87
N ALA A 112 4.39 -9.00 -13.81
CA ALA A 112 2.92 -9.08 -13.92
C ALA A 112 2.21 -7.72 -14.08
N THR A 113 2.79 -6.65 -13.53
CA THR A 113 2.15 -5.32 -13.45
C THR A 113 2.84 -4.27 -14.31
N GLY A 114 4.10 -4.49 -14.70
CA GLY A 114 4.91 -3.53 -15.45
C GLY A 114 5.37 -2.32 -14.64
N VAL A 115 5.17 -2.30 -13.32
CA VAL A 115 5.59 -1.22 -12.42
C VAL A 115 6.56 -1.77 -11.37
N SER A 116 7.55 -0.97 -10.97
CA SER A 116 8.47 -1.29 -9.88
C SER A 116 7.73 -1.26 -8.54
N TRP A 117 8.03 -2.20 -7.64
CA TRP A 117 7.55 -2.20 -6.24
C TRP A 117 8.70 -1.96 -5.23
N GLU A 118 9.94 -1.84 -5.73
CA GLU A 118 11.18 -1.66 -4.95
C GLU A 118 11.18 -0.42 -4.03
N GLY A 119 10.43 0.64 -4.38
CA GLY A 119 10.32 1.86 -3.58
C GLY A 119 9.32 1.79 -2.42
N GLY A 120 8.58 0.67 -2.29
CA GLY A 120 7.42 0.56 -1.42
C GLY A 120 7.63 -0.18 -0.11
N TRP A 121 8.73 -0.92 0.08
CA TRP A 121 8.92 -1.69 1.32
C TRP A 121 9.15 -0.78 2.53
N ASN A 122 8.19 -0.79 3.45
CA ASN A 122 8.23 -0.08 4.71
C ASN A 122 8.13 -1.09 5.85
N PHE A 123 9.23 -1.27 6.56
CA PHE A 123 9.30 -2.09 7.76
C PHE A 123 8.35 -1.56 8.85
N ALA A 124 7.60 -2.46 9.48
CA ALA A 124 6.73 -2.17 10.61
C ALA A 124 7.32 -2.67 11.94
N HIS A 125 7.57 -3.98 12.06
CA HIS A 125 8.17 -4.60 13.25
C HIS A 125 8.87 -5.94 12.95
N LEU A 126 9.61 -6.45 13.92
CA LEU A 126 10.14 -7.81 13.93
C LEU A 126 9.16 -8.76 14.64
N ALA A 127 8.83 -9.86 13.99
CA ALA A 127 8.11 -10.98 14.58
C ALA A 127 9.11 -12.04 15.04
N TRP A 128 8.78 -12.74 16.12
CA TRP A 128 9.55 -13.89 16.63
C TRP A 128 11.03 -13.59 16.91
N GLU A 129 11.34 -12.38 17.38
CA GLU A 129 12.69 -11.91 17.67
C GLU A 129 13.46 -12.89 18.58
N GLY A 130 14.68 -13.22 18.18
CA GLY A 130 15.57 -14.15 18.89
C GLY A 130 15.26 -15.63 18.66
N THR A 131 14.37 -15.98 17.72
CA THR A 131 14.06 -17.37 17.36
C THR A 131 14.58 -17.72 15.96
N ALA A 132 14.54 -19.01 15.59
CA ALA A 132 14.88 -19.44 14.24
C ALA A 132 13.88 -18.97 13.17
N ASP A 133 12.72 -18.47 13.59
CA ASP A 133 11.64 -17.97 12.74
C ASP A 133 11.49 -16.44 12.84
N GLU A 134 12.54 -15.74 13.29
CA GLU A 134 12.57 -14.27 13.30
C GLU A 134 12.33 -13.71 11.89
N ALA A 135 11.42 -12.75 11.80
CA ALA A 135 10.93 -12.25 10.52
C ALA A 135 10.61 -10.75 10.56
N GLN A 136 10.71 -10.10 9.41
CA GLN A 136 10.20 -8.74 9.24
C GLN A 136 8.73 -8.77 8.83
N GLU A 137 7.98 -7.79 9.32
CA GLU A 137 6.66 -7.45 8.84
C GLU A 137 6.66 -6.01 8.31
N GLY A 138 5.81 -5.74 7.32
CA GLY A 138 5.80 -4.42 6.69
C GLY A 138 4.81 -4.29 5.55
N ILE A 139 4.90 -3.17 4.88
CA ILE A 139 3.99 -2.75 3.81
C ILE A 139 4.80 -2.62 2.53
N SER A 140 4.24 -3.02 1.38
CA SER A 140 4.80 -2.76 0.06
C SER A 140 3.74 -2.17 -0.87
N GLY A 141 4.18 -1.36 -1.84
CA GLY A 141 3.34 -0.71 -2.83
C GLY A 141 4.16 -0.30 -4.06
N PRO A 142 3.52 0.05 -5.18
CA PRO A 142 4.22 0.43 -6.40
C PRO A 142 5.02 1.74 -6.24
N GLY A 143 6.23 1.77 -6.79
CA GLY A 143 7.08 2.95 -6.88
C GLY A 143 6.46 4.00 -7.81
N SER A 144 5.99 5.09 -7.21
CA SER A 144 5.22 6.20 -7.80
C SER A 144 3.75 5.88 -8.14
N CYS A 145 2.87 6.82 -7.77
CA CYS A 145 1.41 6.74 -7.94
C CYS A 145 1.05 6.28 -9.35
N ARG A 146 0.10 5.34 -9.46
CA ARG A 146 -0.55 4.98 -10.74
C ARG A 146 -0.81 6.26 -11.52
N ALA A 147 -0.31 6.34 -12.75
CA ALA A 147 -0.81 7.34 -13.69
C ALA A 147 -2.34 7.24 -13.67
N SER A 148 -3.03 8.36 -13.45
CA SER A 148 -4.47 8.50 -13.19
C SER A 148 -5.35 8.13 -14.40
N GLY A 149 -4.98 7.12 -15.18
CA GLY A 149 -5.61 6.68 -16.40
C GLY A 149 -5.78 5.17 -16.47
N SER A 150 -5.94 4.48 -15.33
CA SER A 150 -6.48 3.13 -15.38
C SER A 150 -7.87 3.21 -16.04
N PRO A 151 -8.14 2.43 -17.10
CA PRO A 151 -9.49 2.39 -17.66
C PRO A 151 -10.48 1.97 -16.57
N PRO A 152 -11.70 2.50 -16.56
CA PRO A 152 -12.70 2.16 -15.56
C PRO A 152 -12.85 0.64 -15.50
N ARG A 153 -12.85 0.07 -14.27
CA ARG A 153 -13.12 -1.35 -14.05
C ARG A 153 -14.44 -1.66 -14.76
N SER A 154 -14.40 -2.52 -15.78
CA SER A 154 -15.60 -2.94 -16.49
C SER A 154 -16.44 -3.77 -15.52
N THR A 155 -17.51 -3.19 -15.00
CA THR A 155 -18.52 -3.94 -14.27
C THR A 155 -19.26 -4.84 -15.26
N ALA A 156 -18.92 -6.13 -15.24
CA ALA A 156 -19.71 -7.17 -15.90
C ALA A 156 -20.89 -7.57 -15.02
#